data_AF-A0A1U7CWB9-F1
#
_entry.id   AF-A0A1U7CWB9-F1
#
_cell.length_a   1.000
_cell.length_b   1.000
_cell.length_c   1.000
_cell.angle_alpha   90.00
_cell.angle_beta   90.00
_cell.angle_gamma   90.00
#
_symmetry.space_group_name_H-M   'P 1'
#
loop_
_entity.id
_entity.type
_entity.pdbx_description
1 polymer ?
#
loop_
_entity_poly.entity_id
_entity_poly.type
_entity_poly.pdbx_seq_one_letter_code
_entity_poly.pdbx_strand_id
1 'polypeptide(L)'
;MVVFFNYCVDTGTVWQSTSIHEPTLRRHVIWDRRPPDREAKEQSPRGRLFYRRMKTGKAFCRPMNRVVHAHLRDIMPADPRPDAPILLGGGARPNARFQSLCSLAGIKPRLDVETGMEEPWELKDSRKTCTTYYDEHVPESSIEILGHSVGGITYRHYAHRAPLAFRAIMTLPQPTAFTAILKGIDGESPCCRRRFADVG
;
A
#
# COMPACT_ATOMS: atom_id res chain seq x y z
N MET A 1 -1.42 -4.65 5.90
CA MET A 1 -2.34 -4.94 4.78
C MET A 1 -2.74 -3.70 4.00
N VAL A 2 -3.10 -2.59 4.65
CA VAL A 2 -3.49 -1.32 3.97
C VAL A 2 -2.47 -0.84 2.93
N VAL A 3 -1.19 -0.73 3.29
CA VAL A 3 -0.13 -0.27 2.37
C VAL A 3 0.09 -1.25 1.22
N PHE A 4 0.05 -2.57 1.50
CA PHE A 4 0.13 -3.61 0.47
C PHE A 4 -1.00 -3.49 -0.54
N PHE A 5 -2.24 -3.31 -0.06
CA PHE A 5 -3.40 -3.24 -0.93
C PHE A 5 -3.38 -2.01 -1.85
N ASN A 6 -3.00 -0.86 -1.28
CA ASN A 6 -3.09 0.41 -2.00
C ASN A 6 -1.93 0.67 -2.95
N TYR A 7 -0.77 0.07 -2.73
CA TYR A 7 0.43 0.34 -3.54
C TYR A 7 1.04 -0.90 -4.18
N CYS A 8 0.45 -2.07 -3.96
CA CYS A 8 0.93 -3.36 -4.48
C CYS A 8 2.42 -3.62 -4.18
N VAL A 9 2.94 -3.06 -3.08
CA VAL A 9 4.35 -3.17 -2.68
C VAL A 9 4.70 -4.62 -2.35
N ASP A 10 5.95 -5.00 -2.61
CA ASP A 10 6.46 -6.29 -2.17
C ASP A 10 6.83 -6.26 -0.68
N THR A 11 6.98 -7.45 -0.09
CA THR A 11 7.28 -7.60 1.34
C THR A 11 8.64 -7.02 1.73
N GLY A 12 9.59 -7.05 0.80
CA GLY A 12 10.92 -6.46 0.97
C GLY A 12 10.87 -4.94 1.15
N THR A 13 10.12 -4.27 0.27
CA THR A 13 9.90 -2.81 0.31
C THR A 13 9.29 -2.36 1.64
N VAL A 14 8.48 -3.20 2.29
CA VAL A 14 7.80 -2.82 3.53
C VAL A 14 8.60 -3.16 4.79
N TRP A 15 9.21 -4.34 4.83
CA TRP A 15 9.79 -4.89 6.07
C TRP A 15 11.26 -5.25 6.01
N GLN A 16 11.95 -4.96 4.90
CA GLN A 16 13.33 -5.37 4.70
C GLN A 16 13.51 -6.88 4.91
N SER A 17 12.66 -7.69 4.26
CA SER A 17 12.68 -9.16 4.43
C SER A 17 14.03 -9.81 4.07
N THR A 18 14.91 -9.13 3.33
CA THR A 18 16.29 -9.55 3.03
C THR A 18 17.23 -8.34 3.08
N SER A 19 18.54 -8.57 3.22
CA SER A 19 19.58 -7.53 3.29
C SER A 19 19.65 -6.61 2.07
N ILE A 20 19.11 -7.06 0.94
CA ILE A 20 19.11 -6.32 -0.33
C ILE A 20 17.96 -5.32 -0.39
N HIS A 21 16.97 -5.42 0.50
CA HIS A 21 15.80 -4.54 0.48
C HIS A 21 16.05 -3.28 1.32
N GLU A 22 15.62 -2.13 0.81
CA GLU A 22 15.47 -0.91 1.61
C GLU A 22 14.01 -0.79 2.05
N PRO A 23 13.71 -0.79 3.36
CA PRO A 23 12.34 -0.64 3.83
C PRO A 23 11.84 0.78 3.61
N THR A 24 10.53 0.97 3.49
CA THR A 24 9.95 2.31 3.49
C THR A 24 10.11 2.94 4.87
N LEU A 25 10.86 4.04 4.91
CA LEU A 25 11.19 4.78 6.12
C LEU A 25 10.25 5.94 6.37
N ARG A 26 10.20 6.45 7.60
CA ARG A 26 9.29 7.53 7.98
C ARG A 26 9.51 8.82 7.22
N ARG A 27 10.76 9.14 6.89
CA ARG A 27 11.10 10.27 6.02
C ARG A 27 10.47 10.18 4.63
N HIS A 28 10.04 8.99 4.19
CA HIS A 28 9.37 8.80 2.90
C HIS A 28 7.87 9.10 2.96
N VAL A 29 7.30 9.36 4.14
CA VAL A 29 5.92 9.86 4.27
C VAL A 29 5.92 11.37 4.22
N ILE A 30 5.33 11.92 3.16
CA ILE A 30 5.23 13.36 2.94
C ILE A 30 3.82 13.78 3.32
N TRP A 31 3.67 14.54 4.40
CA TRP A 31 2.35 14.97 4.87
C TRP A 31 1.79 16.18 4.13
N ASP A 32 2.66 16.92 3.43
CA ASP A 32 2.28 18.12 2.69
C ASP A 32 1.41 17.82 1.47
N ARG A 33 0.52 18.76 1.15
CA ARG A 33 -0.39 18.62 0.02
C ARG A 33 0.29 18.72 -1.34
N ARG A 34 1.39 19.48 -1.38
CA ARG A 34 2.18 19.72 -2.59
C ARG A 34 3.28 18.66 -2.70
N PRO A 35 3.55 18.15 -3.91
CA PRO A 35 4.67 17.25 -4.10
C PRO A 35 5.99 17.97 -3.83
N PRO A 36 7.02 17.24 -3.36
CA PRO A 36 8.35 17.79 -3.13
C PRO A 36 9.06 18.17 -4.43
N ASP A 37 8.65 17.55 -5.55
CA ASP A 37 9.16 17.85 -6.89
C ASP A 37 8.04 18.42 -7.78
N ARG A 38 8.36 19.41 -8.61
CA ARG A 38 7.40 20.15 -9.45
C ARG A 38 6.87 19.32 -10.63
N GLU A 39 7.37 18.11 -10.84
CA GLU A 39 6.93 17.21 -11.92
C GLU A 39 5.50 16.67 -11.71
N ALA A 40 5.09 16.43 -10.46
CA ALA A 40 3.73 15.98 -10.18
C ALA A 40 2.79 17.19 -10.07
N LYS A 41 1.83 17.31 -11.00
CA LYS A 41 0.91 18.46 -11.06
C LYS A 41 -0.28 18.30 -10.09
N GLU A 42 -0.63 17.08 -9.73
CA GLU A 42 -1.80 16.80 -8.90
C GLU A 42 -1.54 17.10 -7.41
N GLN A 43 -2.47 17.77 -6.74
CA GLN A 43 -2.40 17.95 -5.28
C GLN A 43 -2.93 16.70 -4.58
N SER A 44 -2.27 16.26 -3.52
CA SER A 44 -2.81 15.18 -2.67
C SER A 44 -3.24 15.75 -1.32
N PRO A 45 -4.56 15.84 -1.03
CA PRO A 45 -5.05 16.47 0.21
C PRO A 45 -4.52 15.84 1.49
N ARG A 46 -4.02 14.60 1.41
CA ARG A 46 -3.60 13.77 2.54
C ARG A 46 -2.12 13.39 2.48
N GLY A 47 -1.35 14.05 1.63
CA GLY A 47 0.06 13.77 1.46
C GLY A 47 0.36 12.59 0.54
N ARG A 48 1.62 12.19 0.51
CA ARG A 48 2.18 11.20 -0.41
C ARG A 48 3.06 10.19 0.33
N LEU A 49 3.19 9.03 -0.28
CA LEU A 49 4.14 8.00 0.14
C LEU A 49 5.18 7.82 -0.96
N PHE A 50 6.45 7.99 -0.59
CA PHE A 50 7.58 7.64 -1.43
C PHE A 50 8.03 6.21 -1.13
N TYR A 51 8.38 5.45 -2.16
CA TYR A 51 9.01 4.14 -2.00
C TYR A 51 9.79 3.79 -3.27
N ARG A 52 10.84 2.98 -3.11
CA ARG A 52 11.62 2.45 -4.23
C ARG A 52 11.34 0.96 -4.38
N ARG A 53 11.18 0.52 -5.62
CA ARG A 53 11.03 -0.88 -5.94
C ARG A 53 12.38 -1.47 -6.30
N MET A 54 12.85 -2.42 -5.49
CA MET A 54 14.18 -3.00 -5.69
C MET A 54 14.30 -3.78 -7.00
N LYS A 55 13.31 -4.61 -7.36
CA LYS A 55 13.35 -5.43 -8.59
C LYS A 55 13.57 -4.62 -9.87
N THR A 56 13.05 -3.39 -9.93
CA THR A 56 13.08 -2.55 -11.14
C THR A 56 13.93 -1.31 -11.00
N GLY A 57 14.45 -1.01 -9.80
CA GLY A 57 15.13 0.25 -9.48
C GLY A 57 14.23 1.50 -9.52
N LYS A 58 12.94 1.36 -9.85
CA LYS A 58 12.03 2.49 -10.03
C LYS A 58 11.64 3.11 -8.69
N ALA A 59 11.67 4.43 -8.61
CA ALA A 59 11.15 5.20 -7.50
C ALA A 59 9.72 5.66 -7.79
N PHE A 60 8.87 5.67 -6.77
CA PHE A 60 7.48 6.08 -6.85
C PHE A 60 7.17 7.10 -5.75
N CYS A 61 6.37 8.11 -6.10
CA CYS A 61 5.78 9.05 -5.17
C CYS A 61 4.27 9.10 -5.42
N ARG A 62 3.49 8.37 -4.60
CA ARG A 62 2.05 8.16 -4.83
C ARG A 62 1.20 8.90 -3.80
N PRO A 63 -0.02 9.34 -4.16
CA PRO A 63 -0.90 9.99 -3.20
C PRO A 63 -1.35 9.02 -2.10
N MET A 64 -1.71 9.56 -0.94
CA MET A 64 -2.37 8.80 0.12
C MET A 64 -3.88 9.02 0.06
N ASN A 65 -4.65 7.93 -0.02
CA ASN A 65 -6.08 8.02 0.20
C ASN A 65 -6.39 8.10 1.71
N ARG A 66 -7.68 8.24 2.03
CA ARG A 66 -8.14 8.45 3.41
C ARG A 66 -7.71 7.32 4.36
N VAL A 67 -7.81 6.08 3.91
CA VAL A 67 -7.48 4.89 4.71
C VAL A 67 -5.98 4.80 4.94
N VAL A 68 -5.16 4.98 3.90
CA VAL A 68 -3.69 4.96 4.04
C VAL A 68 -3.25 6.07 4.99
N HIS A 69 -3.75 7.30 4.81
CA HIS A 69 -3.40 8.43 5.67
C HIS A 69 -3.75 8.14 7.13
N ALA A 70 -4.97 7.68 7.42
CA ALA A 70 -5.37 7.35 8.77
C ALA A 70 -4.50 6.24 9.38
N HIS A 71 -4.25 5.17 8.62
CA HIS A 71 -3.40 4.06 9.06
C HIS A 71 -1.97 4.52 9.40
N LEU A 72 -1.35 5.31 8.53
CA LEU A 72 0.02 5.78 8.75
C LEU A 72 0.13 6.79 9.90
N ARG A 73 -0.94 7.54 10.19
CA ARG A 73 -1.02 8.41 11.37
C ARG A 73 -1.16 7.60 12.65
N ASP A 74 -1.99 6.58 12.63
CA ASP A 74 -2.27 5.72 13.80
C ASP A 74 -1.01 4.97 14.28
N ILE A 75 -0.22 4.44 13.34
CA ILE A 75 1.04 3.73 13.66
C ILE A 75 2.23 4.67 13.90
N MET A 76 2.02 5.99 13.84
CA MET A 76 3.07 6.97 14.09
C MET A 76 3.29 7.12 15.61
N PRO A 77 4.47 6.78 16.17
CA PRO A 77 4.84 7.04 17.55
C PRO A 77 5.06 8.53 17.78
N ALA A 78 5.06 8.89 19.06
CA ALA A 78 5.22 10.26 19.53
C ALA A 78 6.54 10.91 19.10
N ASP A 79 7.64 10.16 19.09
CA ASP A 79 8.95 10.62 18.62
C ASP A 79 9.36 9.89 17.31
N PRO A 80 9.03 10.46 16.14
CA PRO A 80 9.30 9.80 14.87
C PRO A 80 10.74 10.01 14.41
N ARG A 81 11.57 8.98 14.59
CA ARG A 81 12.91 8.94 13.96
C ARG A 81 12.77 8.85 12.43
N PRO A 82 13.33 9.79 11.64
CA PRO A 82 13.16 9.82 10.18
C PRO A 82 13.59 8.53 9.48
N ASP A 83 14.66 7.91 9.98
CA ASP A 83 15.31 6.74 9.38
C ASP A 83 14.76 5.40 9.92
N ALA A 84 13.77 5.44 10.82
CA ALA A 84 13.12 4.23 11.27
C ALA A 84 12.10 3.74 10.23
N PRO A 85 11.93 2.42 10.05
CA PRO A 85 10.88 1.86 9.21
C PRO A 85 9.49 2.35 9.64
N ILE A 86 8.61 2.55 8.65
CA ILE A 86 7.20 2.87 8.90
C ILE A 86 6.49 1.66 9.53
N LEU A 87 6.70 0.48 8.94
CA LEU A 87 6.05 -0.75 9.37
C LEU A 87 7.07 -1.63 10.09
N LEU A 88 6.82 -1.87 11.37
CA LEU A 88 7.65 -2.74 12.20
C LEU A 88 7.22 -4.19 11.96
N GLY A 89 7.98 -4.91 11.13
CA GLY A 89 7.72 -6.32 10.78
C GLY A 89 8.71 -7.31 11.37
N GLY A 90 9.82 -6.82 11.92
CA GLY A 90 10.65 -7.51 12.92
C GLY A 90 11.05 -8.96 12.63
N GLY A 91 11.19 -9.40 11.38
CA GLY A 91 11.69 -10.75 11.10
C GLY A 91 11.58 -11.22 9.65
N ALA A 92 12.41 -12.23 9.31
CA ALA A 92 12.56 -12.83 7.99
C ALA A 92 11.35 -13.63 7.45
N ARG A 93 10.17 -13.57 8.10
CA ARG A 93 9.02 -14.46 7.80
C ARG A 93 7.65 -13.74 7.71
N PRO A 94 7.49 -12.75 6.82
CA PRO A 94 6.22 -12.05 6.65
C PRO A 94 5.06 -12.97 6.22
N ASN A 95 5.34 -14.03 5.45
CA ASN A 95 4.31 -15.01 5.08
C ASN A 95 3.80 -15.83 6.28
N ALA A 96 4.64 -16.14 7.28
CA ALA A 96 4.17 -16.88 8.46
C ALA A 96 3.14 -16.06 9.26
N ARG A 97 3.39 -14.76 9.45
CA ARG A 97 2.42 -13.85 10.09
C ARG A 97 1.16 -13.72 9.26
N PHE A 98 1.28 -13.63 7.94
CA PHE A 98 0.12 -13.56 7.05
C PHE A 98 -0.73 -14.84 7.12
N GLN A 99 -0.10 -16.01 7.14
CA GLN A 99 -0.80 -17.28 7.33
C GLN A 99 -1.54 -17.33 8.68
N SER A 100 -0.92 -16.86 9.78
CA SER A 100 -1.64 -16.75 11.06
C SER A 100 -2.87 -15.83 10.96
N LEU A 101 -2.78 -14.73 10.22
CA LEU A 101 -3.93 -13.85 9.97
C LEU A 101 -5.01 -14.55 9.13
N CYS A 102 -4.63 -15.32 8.10
CA CYS A 102 -5.57 -16.12 7.32
C CYS A 102 -6.31 -17.13 8.20
N SER A 103 -5.59 -17.85 9.07
CA SER A 103 -6.18 -18.80 10.01
C SER A 103 -7.15 -18.12 10.97
N LEU A 104 -6.77 -16.97 11.55
CA LEU A 104 -7.64 -16.20 12.44
C LEU A 104 -8.90 -15.67 11.73
N ALA A 105 -8.78 -15.34 10.45
CA ALA A 105 -9.90 -14.90 9.62
C ALA A 105 -10.74 -16.07 9.05
N GLY A 106 -10.41 -17.32 9.36
CA GLY A 106 -11.10 -18.50 8.82
C GLY A 106 -10.92 -18.70 7.31
N ILE A 107 -9.87 -18.11 6.71
CA ILE A 107 -9.57 -18.23 5.29
C ILE A 107 -8.91 -19.59 5.05
N LYS A 108 -9.61 -20.46 4.32
CA LYS A 108 -9.09 -21.78 3.93
C LYS A 108 -7.95 -21.64 2.90
N PRO A 109 -7.00 -22.59 2.88
CA PRO A 109 -6.04 -22.73 1.77
C PRO A 109 -6.75 -22.78 0.42
N ARG A 110 -6.05 -22.39 -0.64
CA ARG A 110 -6.57 -22.53 -2.01
C ARG A 110 -6.29 -23.94 -2.51
N LEU A 111 -7.18 -24.48 -3.32
CA LEU A 111 -6.90 -25.70 -4.09
C LEU A 111 -6.19 -25.30 -5.38
N ASP A 112 -4.98 -25.82 -5.58
CA ASP A 112 -4.32 -25.76 -6.87
C ASP A 112 -4.99 -26.75 -7.83
N VAL A 113 -5.53 -26.24 -8.95
CA VAL A 113 -6.35 -27.05 -9.88
C VAL A 113 -5.50 -28.00 -10.72
N GLU A 114 -4.22 -27.68 -10.94
CA GLU A 114 -3.32 -28.50 -11.75
C GLU A 114 -2.79 -29.70 -10.96
N THR A 115 -2.49 -29.49 -9.67
CA THR A 115 -1.89 -30.50 -8.78
C THR A 115 -2.89 -31.15 -7.84
N GLY A 116 -4.06 -30.54 -7.63
CA GLY A 116 -5.05 -30.97 -6.65
C GLY A 116 -4.63 -30.78 -5.19
N MET A 117 -3.52 -30.07 -4.93
CA MET A 117 -3.00 -29.85 -3.58
C MET A 117 -3.53 -28.56 -2.96
N GLU A 118 -3.72 -28.57 -1.65
CA GLU A 118 -4.01 -27.35 -0.90
C GLU A 118 -2.74 -26.52 -0.70
N GLU A 119 -2.80 -25.25 -1.10
CA GLU A 119 -1.72 -24.28 -0.95
C GLU A 119 -2.12 -23.14 -0.01
N PRO A 120 -1.22 -22.71 0.90
CA PRO A 120 -1.50 -21.56 1.75
C PRO A 120 -1.49 -20.26 0.94
N TRP A 121 -2.31 -19.29 1.37
CA TRP A 121 -2.24 -17.93 0.85
C TRP A 121 -0.93 -17.26 1.26
N GLU A 122 -0.28 -16.59 0.30
CA GLU A 122 0.91 -15.80 0.55
C GLU A 122 0.66 -14.32 0.25
N LEU A 123 1.53 -13.45 0.79
CA LEU A 123 1.44 -12.00 0.55
C LEU A 123 1.58 -11.64 -0.95
N LYS A 124 2.26 -12.49 -1.73
CA LYS A 124 2.34 -12.34 -3.20
C LYS A 124 0.97 -12.48 -3.86
N ASP A 125 0.07 -13.27 -3.29
CA ASP A 125 -1.28 -13.48 -3.82
C ASP A 125 -2.15 -12.27 -3.52
N SER A 126 -1.98 -11.61 -2.36
CA SER A 126 -2.60 -10.30 -2.12
C SER A 126 -2.22 -9.29 -3.21
N ARG A 127 -0.96 -9.28 -3.65
CA ARG A 127 -0.50 -8.40 -4.75
C ARG A 127 -1.21 -8.73 -6.08
N LYS A 128 -1.47 -9.99 -6.38
CA LYS A 128 -2.26 -10.39 -7.56
C LYS A 128 -3.69 -9.85 -7.45
N THR A 129 -4.34 -10.05 -6.30
CA THR A 129 -5.68 -9.50 -6.03
C THR A 129 -5.74 -7.99 -6.22
N CYS A 130 -4.73 -7.26 -5.73
CA CYS A 130 -4.68 -5.80 -5.91
C CYS A 130 -4.53 -5.44 -7.39
N THR A 131 -3.68 -6.16 -8.12
CA THR A 131 -3.48 -5.96 -9.56
C THR A 131 -4.80 -6.08 -10.32
N THR A 132 -5.51 -7.18 -10.10
CA THR A 132 -6.82 -7.43 -10.72
C THR A 132 -7.84 -6.37 -10.32
N TYR A 133 -7.93 -6.05 -9.03
CA TYR A 133 -8.88 -5.05 -8.52
C TYR A 133 -8.69 -3.68 -9.17
N TYR A 134 -7.43 -3.24 -9.30
CA TYR A 134 -7.10 -1.96 -9.91
C TYR A 134 -7.43 -1.92 -11.40
N ASP A 135 -7.07 -2.95 -12.17
CA ASP A 135 -7.36 -2.98 -13.61
C ASP A 135 -8.84 -3.19 -13.94
N GLU A 136 -9.57 -3.92 -13.10
CA GLU A 136 -11.03 -4.10 -13.25
C GLU A 136 -11.77 -2.76 -13.16
N HIS A 137 -11.33 -1.88 -12.27
CA HIS A 137 -12.04 -0.61 -12.00
C HIS A 137 -11.43 0.60 -12.72
N VAL A 138 -10.11 0.60 -12.93
CA VAL A 138 -9.39 1.60 -13.74
C VAL A 138 -8.42 0.84 -14.64
N PRO A 139 -8.85 0.50 -15.88
CA PRO A 139 -8.02 -0.25 -16.82
C PRO A 139 -6.62 0.34 -16.99
N GLU A 140 -5.62 -0.55 -17.05
CA GLU A 140 -4.19 -0.26 -17.16
C GLU A 140 -3.54 0.45 -15.96
N SER A 141 -4.30 0.78 -14.92
CA SER A 141 -3.73 1.44 -13.73
C SER A 141 -2.78 0.54 -12.95
N SER A 142 -2.98 -0.79 -13.01
CA SER A 142 -2.13 -1.74 -12.28
C SER A 142 -0.70 -1.73 -12.80
N ILE A 143 -0.49 -1.54 -14.11
CA ILE A 143 0.83 -1.48 -14.75
C ILE A 143 1.67 -0.39 -14.10
N GLU A 144 1.05 0.77 -13.89
CA GLU A 144 1.69 1.95 -13.31
C GLU A 144 1.88 1.84 -11.80
N ILE A 145 0.91 1.26 -11.08
CA ILE A 145 1.01 1.05 -9.62
C ILE A 145 2.06 -0.01 -9.28
N LEU A 146 2.08 -1.10 -10.05
CA LEU A 146 3.09 -2.14 -9.94
C LEU A 146 4.44 -1.64 -10.46
N GLY A 147 4.46 -0.70 -11.40
CA GLY A 147 5.68 -0.21 -12.03
C GLY A 147 6.30 -1.21 -13.00
N HIS A 148 5.50 -2.08 -13.60
CA HIS A 148 5.99 -3.04 -14.59
C HIS A 148 6.53 -2.31 -15.83
N SER A 149 7.60 -2.85 -16.42
CA SER A 149 8.09 -2.34 -17.70
C SER A 149 7.19 -2.87 -18.81
N VAL A 150 6.73 -2.00 -19.71
CA VAL A 150 5.90 -2.41 -20.85
C VAL A 150 6.78 -2.66 -22.07
N GLY A 151 6.56 -3.79 -22.74
CA GLY A 151 7.36 -4.29 -23.85
C GLY A 151 7.16 -3.61 -25.21
N GLY A 152 6.20 -2.69 -25.36
CA GLY A 152 5.90 -2.05 -26.66
C GLY A 152 6.41 -0.60 -26.76
N ILE A 153 7.07 -0.26 -27.86
CA ILE A 153 7.55 1.11 -28.17
C ILE A 153 6.37 2.11 -28.18
N THR A 154 5.25 1.74 -28.80
CA THR A 154 4.00 2.53 -28.78
C THR A 154 3.46 2.74 -27.36
N TYR A 155 3.59 1.75 -26.48
CA TYR A 155 3.12 1.84 -25.09
C TYR A 155 3.98 2.78 -24.22
N ARG A 156 5.27 2.96 -24.56
CA ARG A 156 6.21 3.83 -23.84
C ARG A 156 6.03 5.31 -24.16
N HIS A 157 5.59 5.65 -25.38
CA HIS A 157 5.54 7.04 -25.86
C HIS A 157 4.21 7.75 -25.61
N TYR A 158 3.11 7.02 -25.34
CA TYR A 158 1.75 7.61 -25.38
C TYR A 158 1.08 7.92 -24.04
N ALA A 159 1.63 7.51 -22.89
CA ALA A 159 0.89 7.68 -21.65
C ALA A 159 1.77 8.23 -20.53
N HIS A 160 1.55 9.51 -20.23
CA HIS A 160 1.76 10.02 -18.89
C HIS A 160 0.75 9.28 -17.98
N ARG A 161 1.13 8.08 -17.48
CA ARG A 161 0.25 7.15 -16.73
C ARG A 161 0.15 7.49 -15.24
N ALA A 162 1.03 8.34 -14.73
CA ALA A 162 0.99 8.81 -13.35
C ALA A 162 -0.41 9.30 -12.88
N PRO A 163 -1.22 9.98 -13.71
CA PRO A 163 -2.60 10.37 -13.39
C PRO A 163 -3.56 9.18 -13.28
N LEU A 164 -3.34 8.07 -13.99
CA LEU A 164 -4.16 6.85 -13.86
C LEU A 164 -3.94 6.20 -12.49
N ALA A 165 -2.68 6.03 -12.08
CA ALA A 165 -2.38 5.54 -10.74
C ALA A 165 -2.87 6.51 -9.66
N PHE A 166 -2.72 7.82 -9.87
CA PHE A 166 -3.26 8.84 -8.97
C PHE A 166 -4.78 8.69 -8.82
N ARG A 167 -5.51 8.65 -9.94
CA ARG A 167 -6.96 8.48 -9.96
C ARG A 167 -7.36 7.21 -9.24
N ALA A 168 -6.79 6.07 -9.62
CA ALA A 168 -7.15 4.79 -9.04
C ALA A 168 -6.93 4.74 -7.52
N ILE A 169 -5.77 5.17 -7.03
CA ILE A 169 -5.48 5.19 -5.59
C ILE A 169 -6.47 6.10 -4.83
N MET A 170 -6.84 7.23 -5.44
CA MET A 170 -7.67 8.25 -4.80
C MET A 170 -9.18 7.96 -4.86
N THR A 171 -9.65 7.25 -5.89
CA THR A 171 -11.09 7.09 -6.14
C THR A 171 -11.62 5.68 -5.92
N LEU A 172 -10.78 4.65 -5.95
CA LEU A 172 -11.26 3.28 -5.80
C LEU A 172 -11.83 3.02 -4.40
N PRO A 173 -12.94 2.27 -4.29
CA PRO A 173 -13.47 1.87 -3.01
C PRO A 173 -12.41 1.09 -2.23
N GLN A 174 -12.41 1.28 -0.91
CA GLN A 174 -11.53 0.54 -0.02
C GLN A 174 -12.29 -0.66 0.56
N PRO A 175 -11.62 -1.82 0.75
CA PRO A 175 -12.21 -2.94 1.47
C PRO A 175 -12.84 -2.48 2.78
N THR A 176 -14.04 -2.98 3.09
CA THR A 176 -14.80 -2.59 4.29
C THR A 176 -14.00 -2.84 5.57
N ALA A 177 -13.18 -3.90 5.60
CA ALA A 177 -12.25 -4.18 6.70
C ALA A 177 -11.31 -2.99 7.01
N PHE A 178 -10.90 -2.21 6.01
CA PHE A 178 -10.05 -1.04 6.24
C PHE A 178 -10.82 0.19 6.70
N THR A 179 -12.14 0.22 6.51
CA THR A 179 -12.97 1.35 7.00
C THR A 179 -13.07 1.38 8.52
N ALA A 180 -12.84 0.25 9.20
CA ALA A 180 -12.70 0.21 10.65
C ALA A 180 -11.58 1.14 11.12
N ILE A 181 -10.49 1.24 10.35
CA ILE A 181 -9.40 2.18 10.61
C ILE A 181 -9.93 3.61 10.57
N LEU A 182 -10.97 3.97 9.82
CA LEU A 182 -11.47 5.34 9.82
C LEU A 182 -12.39 5.66 11.00
N LYS A 183 -13.00 4.63 11.58
CA LYS A 183 -13.98 4.73 12.67
C LYS A 183 -13.35 4.70 14.05
N GLY A 184 -12.02 4.58 14.12
CA GLY A 184 -11.32 4.44 15.38
C GLY A 184 -11.37 3.04 15.95
N ILE A 185 -10.42 2.76 16.83
CA ILE A 185 -10.55 1.72 17.84
C ILE A 185 -11.21 2.42 19.05
N ASP A 186 -12.24 1.83 19.65
CA ASP A 186 -12.93 2.36 20.84
C ASP A 186 -13.57 3.75 20.72
N GLY A 187 -13.98 4.16 19.51
CA GLY A 187 -14.73 5.42 19.32
C GLY A 187 -13.85 6.68 19.30
N GLU A 188 -12.55 6.55 19.03
CA GLU A 188 -11.62 7.66 18.86
C GLU A 188 -11.07 7.77 17.44
N SER A 189 -11.03 8.99 16.88
CA SER A 189 -10.45 9.24 15.56
C SER A 189 -8.97 8.84 15.53
N PRO A 190 -8.53 7.94 14.64
CA PRO A 190 -7.15 7.42 14.63
C PRO A 190 -6.09 8.46 14.23
N CYS A 191 -6.49 9.55 13.57
CA CYS A 191 -5.54 10.59 13.18
C CYS A 191 -5.23 11.60 14.29
N CYS A 192 -6.08 11.71 15.31
CA CYS A 192 -5.95 12.71 16.38
C CYS A 192 -6.37 12.22 17.77
N ARG A 193 -6.76 10.95 17.91
CA ARG A 193 -7.29 10.29 19.11
C ARG A 193 -8.41 11.05 19.82
N ARG A 194 -9.18 11.85 19.08
CA ARG A 194 -10.37 12.55 19.61
C ARG A 194 -11.56 11.62 19.62
N ARG A 195 -12.35 11.61 20.71
CA ARG A 195 -13.60 10.85 20.75
C ARG A 195 -14.57 11.40 19.71
N PHE A 196 -15.27 10.52 18.99
CA PHE A 196 -16.30 10.94 18.04
C PHE A 196 -17.49 11.65 18.73
N ALA A 197 -17.64 11.48 20.05
CA ALA A 197 -18.66 12.15 20.88
C ALA A 197 -18.37 13.64 21.15
N ASP A 198 -17.15 14.14 20.90
CA ASP A 198 -16.77 15.54 21.17
C ASP A 198 -17.12 16.48 19.99
N VAL A 199 -17.94 16.02 19.05
CA VAL A 199 -18.50 16.81 17.96
C VAL A 199 -20.01 16.97 18.20
N GLY A 200 -20.34 17.65 19.29
CA GLY A 200 -21.67 18.20 19.56
C GLY A 200 -21.73 19.66 19.16
#